data_AF-A0A5J4KHJ7-F1
#
_entry.id   AF-A0A5J4KHJ7-F1
#
_cell.length_a   1.000
_cell.length_b   1.000
_cell.length_c   1.000
_cell.angle_alpha   90.00
_cell.angle_beta   90.00
_cell.angle_gamma   90.00
#
_symmetry.space_group_name_H-M   'P 1'
#
loop_
_entity.id
_entity.type
_entity.pdbx_description
1 polymer ?
#
loop_
_entity_poly.entity_id
_entity_poly.type
_entity_poly.pdbx_seq_one_letter_code
_entity_poly.pdbx_strand_id
1 'polypeptide(L)'
;MAAENQSITPAKRKRLLKTYGPCPAGYTYDELERFLDLLCGMYSDLYTCTELRNIVVHNPFDRSEHPQQIKLLDLVDWLECLLI
;
A
#
# COMPACT_ATOMS: atom_id res chain seq x y z
N MET A 1 -12.37 -4.28 -12.90
CA MET A 1 -11.25 -4.04 -13.83
C MET A 1 -9.99 -4.53 -13.16
N ALA A 2 -9.39 -5.61 -13.65
CA ALA A 2 -8.15 -6.13 -13.10
C ALA A 2 -7.06 -5.08 -13.31
N ALA A 3 -6.54 -4.52 -12.22
CA ALA A 3 -5.20 -3.95 -12.26
C ALA A 3 -4.31 -5.03 -12.87
N GLU A 4 -3.61 -4.71 -13.96
CA GLU A 4 -2.62 -5.63 -14.51
C GLU A 4 -1.77 -6.13 -13.35
N ASN A 5 -1.71 -7.46 -13.18
CA ASN A 5 -0.78 -8.16 -12.31
C ASN A 5 0.66 -7.84 -12.73
N GLN A 6 1.10 -6.60 -12.56
CA GLN A 6 2.50 -6.24 -12.55
C GLN A 6 3.03 -6.77 -11.24
N SER A 7 3.35 -8.07 -11.24
CA SER A 7 4.04 -8.75 -10.15
C SER A 7 5.14 -7.82 -9.65
N ILE A 8 5.04 -7.40 -8.38
CA ILE A 8 5.97 -6.44 -7.80
C ILE A 8 7.40 -6.94 -8.05
N THR A 9 8.19 -6.14 -8.76
CA THR A 9 9.55 -6.55 -9.09
C THR A 9 10.37 -6.72 -7.81
N PRO A 10 11.34 -7.66 -7.76
CA PRO A 10 12.16 -7.86 -6.55
C PRO A 10 12.86 -6.57 -6.08
N ALA A 11 13.26 -5.71 -7.02
CA ALA A 11 13.85 -4.41 -6.72
C ALA A 11 12.84 -3.45 -6.04
N LYS A 12 11.61 -3.40 -6.53
CA LYS A 12 10.53 -2.60 -5.95
C LYS A 12 10.15 -3.12 -4.56
N ARG A 13 9.97 -4.43 -4.41
CA ARG A 13 9.73 -5.08 -3.10
C ARG A 13 10.81 -4.73 -2.08
N LYS A 14 12.09 -4.91 -2.46
CA LYS A 14 13.23 -4.56 -1.60
C LYS A 14 13.24 -3.08 -1.21
N ARG A 15 12.91 -2.18 -2.14
CA ARG A 15 12.81 -0.74 -1.85
C ARG A 15 11.70 -0.46 -0.85
N LEU A 16 10.50 -0.99 -1.07
CA LEU A 16 9.32 -0.75 -0.23
C LEU A 16 9.53 -1.25 1.20
N LEU A 17 10.01 -2.49 1.36
CA LEU A 17 10.30 -3.06 2.69
C LEU A 17 11.43 -2.31 3.41
N LYS A 18 12.42 -1.77 2.67
CA LYS A 18 13.47 -0.93 3.25
C LYS A 18 12.93 0.42 3.71
N THR A 19 12.00 1.02 2.96
CA THR A 19 11.49 2.37 3.22
C THR A 19 10.40 2.40 4.28
N TYR A 20 9.46 1.45 4.25
CA TYR A 20 8.27 1.43 5.11
C TYR A 20 8.33 0.35 6.19
N GLY A 21 9.31 -0.55 6.12
CA GLY A 21 9.54 -1.57 7.12
C GLY A 21 8.74 -2.86 6.88
N PRO A 22 8.83 -3.79 7.85
CA PRO A 22 8.11 -5.06 7.83
C PRO A 22 6.62 -4.85 8.21
N CYS A 23 5.92 -5.96 8.43
CA CYS A 23 4.53 -5.97 8.87
C CYS A 23 4.32 -5.06 10.11
N PRO A 24 3.35 -4.12 10.06
CA PRO A 24 3.01 -3.27 11.20
C PRO A 24 2.72 -4.07 12.47
N ALA A 25 3.32 -3.65 13.58
CA ALA A 25 3.11 -4.33 14.85
C ALA A 25 1.64 -4.24 15.30
N GLY A 26 1.08 -5.38 15.72
CA GLY A 26 -0.29 -5.47 16.21
C GLY A 26 -1.35 -5.70 15.12
N TYR A 27 -0.94 -5.98 13.87
CA TYR A 27 -1.84 -6.38 12.80
C TYR A 27 -1.52 -7.78 12.31
N THR A 28 -2.56 -8.55 12.03
CA THR A 28 -2.48 -9.85 11.37
C THR A 28 -2.47 -9.68 9.84
N TYR A 29 -1.97 -10.69 9.12
CA TYR A 29 -2.03 -10.66 7.65
C TYR A 29 -3.47 -10.56 7.13
N ASP A 30 -4.43 -11.25 7.76
CA ASP A 30 -5.86 -11.16 7.42
C ASP A 30 -6.41 -9.73 7.56
N GLU A 31 -6.01 -8.99 8.61
CA GLU A 31 -6.41 -7.60 8.79
C GLU A 31 -5.81 -6.67 7.73
N LEU A 32 -4.55 -6.92 7.34
CA LEU A 32 -3.89 -6.17 6.28
C LEU A 32 -4.48 -6.46 4.91
N GLU A 33 -4.84 -7.72 4.62
CA GLU A 33 -5.50 -8.13 3.39
C GLU A 33 -6.88 -7.46 3.27
N ARG A 34 -7.70 -7.52 4.32
CA ARG A 34 -9.00 -6.83 4.33
C ARG A 34 -8.88 -5.31 4.19
N PHE A 35 -7.85 -4.72 4.78
CA PHE A 35 -7.57 -3.30 4.63
C PHE A 35 -7.18 -2.96 3.19
N LEU A 36 -6.34 -3.78 2.56
CA LEU A 36 -5.95 -3.64 1.16
C LEU A 36 -7.16 -3.75 0.23
N ASP A 37 -8.03 -4.74 0.44
CA ASP A 37 -9.28 -4.90 -0.33
C ASP A 37 -10.18 -3.67 -0.22
N LEU A 38 -10.36 -3.14 0.99
CA LEU A 38 -11.14 -1.93 1.22
C LEU A 38 -10.52 -0.73 0.48
N LEU A 39 -9.19 -0.57 0.57
CA LEU A 39 -8.46 0.52 -0.09
C LEU A 39 -8.64 0.44 -1.61
N CYS A 40 -8.45 -0.73 -2.20
CA CYS A 40 -8.67 -0.96 -3.62
C CYS A 40 -10.12 -0.70 -4.02
N GLY A 41 -11.10 -1.15 -3.23
CA GLY A 41 -12.52 -0.90 -3.46
C GLY A 41 -12.90 0.58 -3.43
N MET A 42 -12.36 1.36 -2.47
CA MET A 42 -12.64 2.79 -2.36
C MET A 42 -12.15 3.61 -3.57
N TYR A 43 -11.00 3.24 -4.12
CA TYR A 43 -10.29 4.05 -5.10
C TYR A 43 -10.48 3.56 -6.55
N SER A 44 -10.84 2.30 -6.77
CA SER A 44 -10.92 1.69 -8.11
C SER A 44 -12.03 2.24 -9.01
N ASP A 45 -13.18 2.61 -8.42
CA ASP A 45 -14.33 3.11 -9.19
C ASP A 45 -14.35 4.64 -9.32
N LEU A 46 -13.59 5.34 -8.47
CA LEU A 46 -13.64 6.80 -8.35
C LEU A 46 -12.51 7.51 -9.09
N TYR A 47 -11.39 6.83 -9.33
CA TYR A 47 -10.18 7.46 -9.86
C TYR A 47 -9.57 6.63 -10.97
N THR A 48 -9.08 7.31 -11.99
CA THR A 48 -8.23 6.70 -13.01
C THR A 48 -6.86 6.36 -12.44
N CYS A 49 -6.15 5.39 -13.05
CA CYS A 49 -4.77 5.06 -12.66
C CYS A 49 -3.83 6.27 -12.65
N THR A 50 -4.07 7.25 -13.53
CA THR A 50 -3.27 8.48 -13.60
C THR A 50 -3.52 9.38 -12.38
N GLU A 51 -4.76 9.47 -11.92
CA GLU A 51 -5.11 10.26 -10.73
C GLU A 51 -4.55 9.60 -9.46
N LEU A 52 -4.67 8.27 -9.34
CA LEU A 52 -4.16 7.50 -8.19
C LEU A 52 -2.65 7.69 -7.97
N ARG A 53 -1.86 7.86 -9.04
CA ARG A 53 -0.40 8.09 -8.95
C ARG A 53 -0.01 9.36 -8.21
N ASN A 54 -0.92 10.34 -8.17
CA ASN A 54 -0.69 11.64 -7.56
C ASN A 54 -1.27 11.75 -6.16
N ILE A 55 -2.01 10.73 -5.69
CA ILE A 55 -2.56 10.72 -4.34
C ILE A 55 -1.46 10.39 -3.34
N VAL A 56 -1.30 11.27 -2.36
CA VAL A 56 -0.41 11.10 -1.21
C VAL A 56 -1.29 11.03 0.03
N VAL A 57 -1.04 10.03 0.87
CA VAL A 57 -1.73 9.81 2.15
C VAL A 57 -0.71 9.76 3.27
N HIS A 58 -1.16 9.92 4.51
CA HIS A 58 -0.33 9.56 5.66
C HIS A 58 -0.30 8.05 5.81
N ASN A 59 0.86 7.50 6.18
CA ASN A 59 1.02 6.09 6.49
C ASN A 59 0.11 5.76 7.68
N PRO A 60 -0.94 4.93 7.50
CA PRO A 60 -1.91 4.65 8.55
C PRO A 60 -1.32 3.81 9.69
N PHE A 61 -0.14 3.22 9.49
CA PHE A 61 0.56 2.41 10.47
C PHE A 61 1.64 3.18 11.23
N ASP A 62 1.94 4.41 10.81
CA ASP A 62 2.88 5.28 11.51
C ASP A 62 2.14 6.04 12.62
N ARG A 63 2.47 5.70 13.87
CA ARG A 63 1.87 6.30 15.07
C ARG A 63 2.67 7.49 15.62
N SER A 64 3.66 7.99 14.88
CA SER A 64 4.41 9.17 15.28
C SER A 64 3.54 10.44 15.24
N GLU A 65 4.01 11.50 15.91
CA GLU A 65 3.35 12.81 15.91
C GLU A 65 3.27 13.43 14.50
N HIS A 66 4.18 13.03 13.61
CA HIS A 66 4.21 13.46 12.21
C HIS A 66 4.29 12.24 11.29
N PRO A 67 3.15 11.56 11.03
CA PRO A 67 3.12 10.34 10.25
C PRO A 67 3.74 10.52 8.87
N GLN A 68 4.64 9.62 8.51
CA GLN A 68 5.28 9.55 7.20
C GLN A 68 4.25 9.62 6.08
N GLN A 69 4.50 10.45 5.07
CA GLN A 69 3.65 10.48 3.88
C GLN A 69 4.07 9.40 2.88
N ILE A 70 3.09 8.78 2.24
CA ILE A 70 3.26 7.69 1.28
C ILE A 70 2.35 7.91 0.07
N LYS A 71 2.84 7.60 -1.13
CA LYS A 71 1.98 7.57 -2.32
C LYS A 71 1.00 6.42 -2.19
N LEU A 72 -0.26 6.64 -2.56
CA LEU A 72 -1.30 5.62 -2.44
C LEU A 72 -0.92 4.30 -3.13
N LEU A 73 -0.29 4.38 -4.31
CA LEU A 73 0.19 3.19 -5.00
C LEU A 73 1.35 2.51 -4.28
N ASP A 74 2.30 3.26 -3.72
CA ASP A 74 3.39 2.67 -2.93
C ASP A 74 2.85 2.02 -1.63
N LEU A 75 1.75 2.53 -1.07
CA LEU A 75 1.05 1.91 0.08
C LEU A 75 0.42 0.56 -0.32
N VAL A 76 -0.31 0.53 -1.44
CA VAL A 76 -0.89 -0.71 -1.99
C VAL A 76 0.20 -1.73 -2.27
N ASP A 77 1.25 -1.33 -3.00
CA ASP A 77 2.35 -2.22 -3.34
C ASP A 77 3.08 -2.73 -2.09
N TRP A 78 3.25 -1.89 -1.07
CA TRP A 78 3.90 -2.30 0.17
C TRP A 78 3.04 -3.29 0.94
N LEU A 79 1.72 -3.11 1.01
CA LEU A 79 0.79 -4.07 1.62
C LEU A 79 0.83 -5.42 0.89
N GLU A 80 0.79 -5.41 -0.45
CA GLU A 80 0.96 -6.63 -1.26
C GLU A 80 2.31 -7.31 -0.96
N CYS A 81 3.40 -6.56 -0.80
CA CYS A 81 4.71 -7.13 -0.45
C CYS A 81 4.73 -7.88 0.89
N LEU A 82 3.86 -7.49 1.83
CA LEU A 82 3.75 -8.10 3.16
C LEU A 82 2.93 -9.40 3.13
N LEU A 83 1.97 -9.51 2.19
CA LEU A 83 1.04 -10.63 2.06
C LEU A 83 1.59 -11.80 1.21
N ILE A 84 2.77 -11.62 0.57
CA ILE A 84 3.43 -12.59 -0.32
C ILE A 84 4.57 -13.34 0.37
#